data_AF-A0A257YHV7-F1
#
_entry.id   AF-A0A257YHV7-F1
#
_cell.length_a   1.000
_cell.length_b   1.000
_cell.length_c   1.000
_cell.angle_alpha   90.00
_cell.angle_beta   90.00
_cell.angle_gamma   90.00
#
_symmetry.space_group_name_H-M   'P 1'
#
loop_
_entity.id
_entity.type
_entity.pdbx_description
1 polymer ?
#
loop_
_entity_poly.entity_id
_entity_poly.type
_entity_poly.pdbx_seq_one_letter_code
_entity_poly.pdbx_strand_id
1 'polypeptide(L)'
;MARETSAEEAMLTPPAVIAVEVSGAGQKVWAGSLRVGRRGNASFNMNTTEAPERCATGGTSAVSGRNQSGSAFRLSLSLYNNGDGMRDDQFSVNTSWQRPGDPCDGGGALSNGIDRSVILPAGATVVLKGDGGLTVRLTRSK
;
A
#
# COMPACT_ATOMS: atom_id res chain seq x y z
N MET A 1 13.56 32.52 -41.63
CA MET A 1 13.68 31.10 -41.25
C MET A 1 13.50 31.03 -39.74
N ALA A 2 12.25 30.91 -39.28
CA ALA A 2 11.95 30.70 -37.87
C ALA A 2 12.15 29.21 -37.57
N ARG A 3 13.05 28.89 -36.65
CA ARG A 3 13.15 27.54 -36.07
C ARG A 3 12.13 27.49 -34.94
N GLU A 4 10.91 27.11 -35.28
CA GLU A 4 9.81 26.89 -34.35
C GLU A 4 10.12 25.67 -33.46
N THR A 5 10.62 25.96 -32.27
CA THR A 5 10.12 25.43 -30.99
C THR A 5 9.63 23.97 -30.99
N SER A 6 10.49 22.99 -31.24
CA SER A 6 10.15 21.55 -31.06
C SER A 6 10.68 20.93 -29.76
N ALA A 7 11.23 21.74 -28.84
CA ALA A 7 11.85 21.24 -27.60
C ALA A 7 11.14 21.69 -26.31
N GLU A 8 10.16 22.59 -26.38
CA GLU A 8 9.49 23.13 -25.18
C GLU A 8 8.21 22.36 -24.79
N GLU A 9 7.67 21.54 -25.69
CA GLU A 9 6.52 20.65 -25.40
C GLU A 9 6.94 19.26 -24.86
N ALA A 10 8.20 19.13 -24.43
CA ALA A 10 8.62 18.08 -23.51
C ALA A 10 8.28 18.43 -22.04
N MET A 11 7.58 19.54 -21.81
CA MET A 11 7.18 20.02 -20.49
C MET A 11 5.99 19.22 -19.93
N LEU A 12 6.34 18.27 -19.06
CA LEU A 12 5.60 17.91 -17.85
C LEU A 12 4.23 17.24 -18.07
N THR A 13 4.21 15.94 -18.40
CA THR A 13 3.05 15.13 -18.04
C THR A 13 2.83 15.30 -16.53
N PRO A 14 1.69 15.85 -16.09
CA PRO A 14 1.48 16.14 -14.68
C PRO A 14 1.52 14.82 -13.90
N PRO A 15 2.03 14.84 -12.66
CA PRO A 15 2.06 13.64 -11.84
C PRO A 15 0.65 13.07 -11.69
N ALA A 16 0.51 11.78 -11.89
CA ALA A 16 -0.77 11.10 -11.71
C ALA A 16 -1.13 11.12 -10.22
N VAL A 17 -2.32 11.65 -9.89
CA VAL A 17 -2.86 11.57 -8.53
C VAL A 17 -3.68 10.29 -8.43
N ILE A 18 -3.29 9.41 -7.52
CA ILE A 18 -3.94 8.13 -7.29
C ILE A 18 -4.47 8.13 -5.87
N ALA A 19 -5.79 8.10 -5.73
CA ALA A 19 -6.45 7.80 -4.47
C ALA A 19 -6.32 6.30 -4.20
N VAL A 20 -5.85 5.95 -3.01
CA VAL A 20 -5.57 4.60 -2.58
C VAL A 20 -6.36 4.29 -1.32
N GLU A 21 -7.02 3.14 -1.30
CA GLU A 21 -7.63 2.58 -0.11
C GLU A 21 -7.12 1.16 0.09
N VAL A 22 -6.51 0.92 1.24
CA VAL A 22 -6.02 -0.39 1.65
C VAL A 22 -6.96 -0.93 2.74
N SER A 23 -7.43 -2.15 2.55
CA SER A 23 -8.25 -2.89 3.51
C SER A 23 -7.63 -4.25 3.77
N GLY A 24 -7.71 -4.74 5.01
CA GLY A 24 -7.17 -6.03 5.42
C GLY A 24 -8.11 -6.68 6.42
N ALA A 25 -8.30 -8.00 6.31
CA ALA A 25 -9.25 -8.76 7.14
C ALA A 25 -10.65 -8.13 7.26
N GLY A 26 -11.13 -7.51 6.17
CA GLY A 26 -12.46 -6.89 6.13
C GLY A 26 -12.55 -5.47 6.72
N GLN A 27 -11.45 -4.91 7.24
CA GLN A 27 -11.41 -3.55 7.78
C GLN A 27 -10.56 -2.61 6.92
N LYS A 28 -10.95 -1.33 6.86
CA LYS A 28 -10.12 -0.30 6.22
C LYS A 28 -8.89 -0.04 7.08
N VAL A 29 -7.74 -0.25 6.48
CA VAL A 29 -6.44 -0.15 7.13
C VAL A 29 -5.85 1.25 6.92
N TRP A 30 -5.93 1.76 5.70
CA TRP A 30 -5.44 3.09 5.36
C TRP A 30 -6.15 3.64 4.13
N ALA A 31 -6.27 4.96 4.02
CA ALA A 31 -6.71 5.63 2.82
C ALA A 31 -5.98 6.96 2.65
N GLY A 32 -5.57 7.28 1.42
CA GLY A 32 -4.89 8.53 1.11
C GLY A 32 -4.69 8.73 -0.38
N SER A 33 -4.10 9.86 -0.76
CA SER A 33 -3.77 10.15 -2.16
C SER A 33 -2.26 10.22 -2.34
N LEU A 34 -1.76 9.55 -3.38
CA LEU A 34 -0.35 9.53 -3.75
C LEU A 34 -0.16 10.18 -5.11
N ARG A 35 0.91 10.97 -5.25
CA ARG A 35 1.29 11.60 -6.52
C ARG A 35 2.45 10.82 -7.13
N VAL A 36 2.22 10.17 -8.27
CA VAL A 36 3.22 9.36 -8.97
C VAL A 36 3.73 10.16 -10.16
N GLY A 37 5.03 10.44 -10.17
CA GLY A 37 5.68 11.11 -11.28
C GLY A 37 6.07 10.14 -12.39
N ARG A 38 6.35 10.66 -13.59
CA ARG A 38 6.77 9.85 -14.76
C ARG A 38 8.03 9.01 -14.54
N ARG A 39 8.94 9.50 -13.70
CA ARG A 39 10.19 8.81 -13.28
C ARG A 39 10.31 8.71 -11.77
N GLY A 40 9.23 9.02 -11.05
CA GLY A 40 9.21 9.12 -9.59
C GLY A 40 8.23 8.13 -9.00
N ASN A 41 8.66 7.40 -7.99
CA ASN A 41 7.76 6.55 -7.21
C ASN A 41 7.05 7.39 -6.14
N ALA A 42 5.83 6.99 -5.80
CA ALA A 42 5.20 7.37 -4.55
C ALA A 42 5.30 6.20 -3.59
N SER A 43 5.65 6.46 -2.33
CA SER A 43 5.62 5.43 -1.30
C SER A 43 4.96 5.95 -0.04
N PHE A 44 4.31 5.04 0.67
CA PHE A 44 3.71 5.27 1.96
C PHE A 44 4.14 4.13 2.89
N ASN A 45 4.60 4.48 4.08
CA ASN A 45 4.96 3.50 5.10
C ASN A 45 4.34 3.92 6.42
N MET A 46 3.61 3.00 7.05
CA MET A 46 3.01 3.18 8.37
C MET A 46 3.47 2.03 9.26
N ASN A 47 3.95 2.38 10.45
CA ASN A 47 4.27 1.43 11.50
C ASN A 47 3.55 1.89 12.76
N THR A 48 2.69 1.05 13.30
CA THR A 48 1.94 1.31 14.53
C THR A 48 2.26 0.18 15.50
N THR A 49 2.61 0.54 16.72
CA THR A 49 2.80 -0.41 17.81
C THR A 49 1.75 -0.12 18.86
N GLU A 50 0.93 -1.12 19.16
CA GLU A 50 -0.10 -1.00 20.19
C GLU A 50 0.25 -1.85 21.41
N ALA A 51 -0.34 -1.47 22.54
CA ALA A 51 -0.24 -2.26 23.74
C ALA A 51 -0.88 -3.65 23.50
N PRO A 52 -0.28 -4.73 24.04
CA PRO A 52 -0.82 -6.07 23.91
C PRO A 52 -2.22 -6.15 24.54
N GLU A 53 -3.17 -6.79 23.85
CA GLU A 53 -4.43 -7.16 24.48
C GLU A 53 -4.17 -8.22 25.55
N ARG A 54 -4.77 -8.03 26.74
CA ARG A 54 -4.70 -9.04 27.79
C ARG A 54 -5.63 -10.19 27.41
N CYS A 55 -5.09 -11.40 27.32
CA CYS A 55 -5.91 -12.60 27.21
C CYS A 55 -6.92 -12.65 28.36
N ALA A 56 -8.20 -12.89 28.04
CA ALA A 56 -9.22 -13.08 29.05
C ALA A 56 -8.80 -14.21 30.00
N THR A 57 -8.89 -13.92 31.30
CA THR A 57 -8.46 -14.73 32.43
C THR A 57 -8.75 -16.23 32.23
N GLY A 58 -7.71 -17.06 32.13
CA GLY A 58 -7.84 -18.52 32.17
C GLY A 58 -6.95 -19.32 31.23
N GLY A 59 -6.34 -18.70 30.22
CA GLY A 59 -5.35 -19.38 29.38
C GLY A 59 -4.06 -19.61 30.16
N THR A 60 -3.72 -20.86 30.45
CA THR A 60 -2.41 -21.30 30.96
C THR A 60 -1.32 -21.10 29.90
N SER A 61 -1.06 -19.86 29.52
CA SER A 61 0.22 -19.45 28.94
C SER A 61 0.91 -18.61 29.99
N ALA A 62 1.54 -19.32 30.94
CA ALA A 62 2.55 -18.77 31.81
C ALA A 62 3.80 -18.40 30.98
N VAL A 63 3.66 -17.45 30.06
CA VAL A 63 4.81 -16.75 29.49
C VAL A 63 5.03 -15.54 30.38
N SER A 64 5.99 -15.71 31.28
CA SER A 64 6.46 -14.73 32.25
C SER A 64 6.53 -13.32 31.66
N GLY A 65 6.05 -12.33 32.43
CA GLY A 65 5.86 -10.94 32.01
C GLY A 65 7.13 -10.16 31.67
N ARG A 66 7.80 -10.49 30.57
CA ARG A 66 8.91 -9.68 30.02
C ARG A 66 8.87 -9.44 28.51
N ASN A 67 8.13 -10.25 27.73
CA ASN A 67 8.09 -10.13 26.27
C ASN A 67 6.66 -10.09 25.72
N GLN A 68 5.79 -9.25 26.28
CA GLN A 68 4.61 -8.83 25.52
C GLN A 68 5.07 -7.79 24.50
N SER A 69 5.74 -8.23 23.44
CA SER A 69 6.08 -7.38 22.31
C SER A 69 4.78 -6.81 21.76
N GLY A 70 4.62 -5.49 21.81
CA GLY A 70 3.42 -4.81 21.35
C GLY A 70 3.01 -5.28 19.96
N SER A 71 1.70 -5.29 19.73
CA SER A 71 1.11 -5.63 18.44
C SER A 71 1.64 -4.65 17.38
N ALA A 72 2.56 -5.14 16.54
CA ALA A 72 3.17 -4.35 15.47
C ALA A 72 2.33 -4.49 14.19
N PHE A 73 1.70 -3.39 13.81
CA PHE A 73 1.04 -3.21 12.54
C PHE A 73 2.02 -2.50 11.59
N ARG A 74 2.25 -3.06 10.39
CA ARG A 74 3.04 -2.39 9.33
C ARG A 74 2.29 -2.39 8.01
N LEU A 75 2.27 -1.26 7.33
CA LEU A 75 1.82 -1.13 5.96
C LEU A 75 2.92 -0.43 5.16
N SER A 76 3.40 -1.09 4.11
CA SER A 76 4.23 -0.48 3.09
C SER A 76 3.45 -0.50 1.77
N LEU A 77 3.42 0.62 1.07
CA LEU A 77 2.83 0.76 -0.26
C LEU A 77 3.81 1.54 -1.13
N SER A 78 4.09 1.02 -2.31
CA SER A 78 4.86 1.71 -3.34
C SER A 78 4.12 1.64 -4.66
N LEU A 79 4.01 2.81 -5.31
CA LEU A 79 3.45 2.98 -6.65
C LEU A 79 4.51 3.60 -7.54
N TYR A 80 4.79 2.99 -8.68
CA TYR A 80 5.65 3.57 -9.69
C TYR A 80 5.07 3.37 -11.08
N ASN A 81 5.24 4.38 -11.93
CA ASN A 81 4.84 4.30 -13.33
C ASN A 81 5.85 3.40 -14.07
N ASN A 82 5.35 2.34 -14.69
CA ASN A 82 6.13 1.37 -15.45
C ASN A 82 6.05 1.59 -16.96
N GLY A 83 5.42 2.68 -17.39
CA GLY A 83 5.31 3.03 -18.79
C GLY A 83 6.66 3.38 -19.41
N ASP A 84 7.09 2.60 -20.40
CA ASP A 84 8.17 2.96 -21.32
C ASP A 84 7.75 4.11 -22.24
N GLY A 85 7.61 5.33 -21.72
CA GLY A 85 7.36 6.57 -22.46
C GLY A 85 6.02 6.66 -23.23
N MET A 86 5.38 5.54 -23.58
CA MET A 86 4.18 5.41 -24.39
C MET A 86 2.96 4.93 -23.61
N ARG A 87 3.13 4.39 -22.40
CA ARG A 87 2.05 3.81 -21.57
C ARG A 87 2.02 4.43 -20.17
N ASP A 88 1.55 5.67 -20.08
CA ASP A 88 1.42 6.39 -18.81
C ASP A 88 0.31 5.84 -17.88
N ASP A 89 -0.35 4.77 -18.31
CA ASP A 89 -1.43 4.07 -17.62
C ASP A 89 -0.95 2.80 -16.92
N GLN A 90 0.31 2.36 -17.09
CA GLN A 90 0.82 1.19 -16.39
C GLN A 90 1.49 1.56 -15.07
N PHE A 91 0.98 1.03 -13.97
CA PHE A 91 1.52 1.24 -12.63
C PHE A 91 1.90 -0.08 -11.99
N SER A 92 3.05 -0.12 -11.36
CA SER A 92 3.42 -1.22 -10.48
C SER A 92 3.10 -0.90 -9.05
N VAL A 93 2.44 -1.85 -8.41
CA VAL A 93 1.87 -1.75 -7.08
C VAL A 93 2.54 -2.81 -6.22
N ASN A 94 3.34 -2.34 -5.28
CA ASN A 94 3.91 -3.17 -4.24
C ASN A 94 3.24 -2.78 -2.91
N THR A 95 2.58 -3.73 -2.26
CA THR A 95 1.94 -3.53 -0.95
C THR A 95 2.35 -4.67 -0.04
N SER A 96 2.75 -4.34 1.18
CA SER A 96 3.04 -5.29 2.24
C SER A 96 2.29 -4.87 3.49
N TRP A 97 1.52 -5.78 4.05
CA TRP A 97 0.70 -5.59 5.23
C TRP A 97 1.05 -6.64 6.27
N GLN A 98 1.58 -6.21 7.41
CA GLN A 98 1.86 -7.04 8.56
C GLN A 98 0.90 -6.68 9.68
N ARG A 99 0.29 -7.70 10.29
CA ARG A 99 -0.54 -7.56 11.48
C ARG A 99 -0.13 -8.58 12.55
N PRO A 100 -0.44 -8.32 13.83
CA PRO A 100 -0.34 -9.34 14.86
C PRO A 100 -1.37 -10.44 14.58
N GLY A 101 -0.97 -11.70 14.80
CA GLY A 101 -1.90 -12.81 14.99
C GLY A 101 -2.49 -12.81 16.39
N ASP A 102 -3.31 -13.80 16.70
CA ASP A 102 -3.95 -13.91 18.00
C ASP A 102 -2.87 -14.07 19.11
N PRO A 103 -2.82 -13.16 20.10
CA PRO A 103 -1.81 -13.20 21.16
C PRO A 103 -2.01 -14.37 22.14
N CYS A 104 -3.18 -15.00 22.15
CA CYS A 104 -3.56 -16.06 23.08
C CYS A 104 -3.40 -17.46 22.49
N ASP A 105 -3.39 -17.60 21.15
CA ASP A 105 -3.25 -18.87 20.42
C ASP A 105 -1.85 -19.08 19.81
N GLY A 106 -0.79 -18.73 20.54
CA GLY A 106 0.59 -19.02 20.12
C GLY A 106 1.26 -17.97 19.21
N GLY A 107 0.71 -16.76 19.12
CA GLY A 107 1.43 -15.51 18.82
C GLY A 107 2.42 -15.54 17.66
N GLY A 108 1.97 -15.16 16.47
CA GLY A 108 2.83 -14.93 15.30
C GLY A 108 2.33 -13.75 14.46
N ALA A 109 3.24 -12.98 13.85
CA ALA A 109 2.84 -11.92 12.93
C ALA A 109 2.39 -12.51 11.59
N LEU A 110 1.22 -12.10 11.11
CA LEU A 110 0.73 -12.44 9.77
C LEU A 110 1.22 -11.37 8.79
N SER A 111 1.78 -11.79 7.67
CA SER A 111 2.26 -10.90 6.61
C SER A 111 1.57 -11.28 5.30
N ASN A 112 0.98 -10.29 4.63
CA ASN A 112 0.31 -10.44 3.35
C ASN A 112 0.78 -9.33 2.41
N GLY A 113 0.81 -9.61 1.11
CA GLY A 113 1.29 -8.63 0.15
C GLY A 113 0.64 -8.75 -1.22
N ILE A 114 0.86 -7.70 -2.01
CA ILE A 114 0.49 -7.63 -3.41
C ILE A 114 1.69 -7.05 -4.14
N ASP A 115 2.20 -7.76 -5.13
CA ASP A 115 3.23 -7.26 -6.05
C ASP A 115 2.74 -7.52 -7.48
N ARG A 116 2.25 -6.48 -8.15
CA ARG A 116 1.77 -6.60 -9.53
C ARG A 116 1.72 -5.27 -10.27
N SER A 117 1.79 -5.37 -11.59
CA SER A 117 1.49 -4.26 -12.49
C SER A 117 0.01 -4.22 -12.87
N VAL A 118 -0.53 -3.02 -13.01
CA VAL A 118 -1.94 -2.76 -13.35
C VAL A 118 -2.01 -1.69 -14.42
N ILE A 119 -3.03 -1.79 -15.28
CA ILE A 119 -3.39 -0.71 -16.19
C ILE A 119 -4.46 0.13 -15.48
N LEU A 120 -4.14 1.38 -15.20
CA LEU A 120 -4.99 2.35 -14.52
C LEU A 120 -5.07 3.65 -15.35
N PRO A 121 -5.98 3.68 -16.35
CA PRO A 121 -6.25 4.88 -17.14
C PRO A 121 -6.73 6.04 -16.27
N ALA A 122 -6.65 7.27 -16.79
CA ALA A 122 -7.16 8.45 -16.11
C ALA A 122 -8.67 8.29 -15.81
N GLY A 123 -9.07 8.60 -14.57
CA GLY A 123 -10.45 8.43 -14.09
C GLY A 123 -10.88 6.99 -13.82
N ALA A 124 -10.02 5.99 -14.03
CA ALA A 124 -10.36 4.59 -13.79
C ALA A 124 -10.13 4.19 -12.33
N THR A 125 -10.84 3.15 -11.91
CA THR A 125 -10.64 2.48 -10.63
C THR A 125 -10.29 1.01 -10.85
N VAL A 126 -9.29 0.52 -10.14
CA VAL A 126 -8.91 -0.89 -10.12
C VAL A 126 -8.89 -1.39 -8.68
N VAL A 127 -9.36 -2.61 -8.47
CA VAL A 127 -9.34 -3.28 -7.17
C VAL A 127 -8.43 -4.49 -7.24
N LEU A 128 -7.49 -4.53 -6.32
CA LEU A 128 -6.43 -5.52 -6.21
C LEU A 128 -6.67 -6.36 -4.96
N LYS A 129 -7.06 -7.62 -5.13
CA LYS A 129 -7.17 -8.60 -4.04
C LYS A 129 -5.86 -9.37 -3.87
N GLY A 130 -5.36 -9.45 -2.65
CA GLY A 130 -4.21 -10.26 -2.26
C GLY A 130 -4.59 -11.25 -1.15
N ASP A 131 -3.57 -11.86 -0.55
CA ASP A 131 -3.73 -12.86 0.49
C ASP A 131 -4.23 -12.28 1.82
N GLY A 132 -4.79 -13.13 2.68
CA GLY A 132 -5.23 -12.73 4.03
C GLY A 132 -6.35 -11.69 4.05
N GLY A 133 -7.10 -11.55 2.95
CA GLY A 133 -8.15 -10.55 2.80
C GLY A 133 -7.62 -9.14 2.51
N LEU A 134 -6.34 -9.00 2.16
CA LEU A 134 -5.76 -7.73 1.73
C LEU A 134 -6.43 -7.28 0.41
N THR A 135 -6.93 -6.06 0.39
CA THR A 135 -7.52 -5.43 -0.80
C THR A 135 -6.98 -4.02 -0.94
N VAL A 136 -6.51 -3.67 -2.13
CA VAL A 136 -6.02 -2.33 -2.49
C VAL A 136 -6.89 -1.79 -3.61
N ARG A 137 -7.63 -0.71 -3.36
CA ARG A 137 -8.40 0.01 -4.37
C ARG A 137 -7.60 1.23 -4.80
N LEU A 138 -7.37 1.35 -6.10
CA LEU A 138 -6.67 2.46 -6.73
C LEU A 138 -7.63 3.21 -7.63
N THR A 139 -7.74 4.52 -7.47
CA THR A 139 -8.52 5.40 -8.35
C THR A 139 -7.63 6.52 -8.85
N ARG A 140 -7.39 6.57 -10.15
CA ARG A 140 -6.62 7.67 -10.76
C ARG A 140 -7.55 8.86 -10.99
N SER A 141 -7.08 10.06 -10.67
CA SER A 141 -7.77 11.29 -11.04
C SER A 141 -7.93 11.38 -12.57
N LYS A 142 -8.89 12.19 -13.02
CA LYS A 142 -8.97 12.56 -14.43
C LYS A 142 -7.82 13.48 -14.82
#